data_AF-A0A0D2Q5Y7-F1
#
_entry.id   AF-A0A0D2Q5Y7-F1
#
_cell.length_a   1.000
_cell.length_b   1.000
_cell.length_c   1.000
_cell.angle_alpha   90.00
_cell.angle_beta   90.00
_cell.angle_gamma   90.00
#
_symmetry.space_group_name_H-M   'P 1'
#
loop_
_entity.id
_entity.type
_entity.pdbx_description
1 polymer ?
#
loop_
_entity_poly.entity_id
_entity_poly.type
_entity_poly.pdbx_seq_one_letter_code
_entity_poly.pdbx_strand_id
1 'polypeptide(L)'
;MLFKSLLASFIFAGLSVGNPVIVEDICKGSKIVTSTQFIGVDKNVKLEHITCDVITDEAAIQHGALLQPRQAPADVCGDTCTTICFTPSGGGPDPNDCHIIADALRFQSQNIAPVFTVTNGTNNILSLSFATCTSFFLNQATTPLSYCRTDFASLVDFIAPNCQATQNAHGGLCVATDGRWFVQVQHS
;
A
#
# COMPACT_ATOMS: atom_id res chain seq x y z
N MET A 1 1.92 -61.89 0.34
CA MET A 1 2.40 -60.61 -0.23
C MET A 1 1.27 -59.60 -0.09
N LEU A 2 1.33 -58.73 0.93
CA LEU A 2 0.34 -57.66 1.16
C LEU A 2 0.90 -56.36 0.56
N PHE A 3 0.22 -55.80 -0.45
CA PHE A 3 0.47 -54.44 -0.93
C PHE A 3 -0.50 -53.49 -0.20
N LYS A 4 0.01 -52.64 0.68
CA LYS A 4 -0.76 -51.52 1.27
C LYS A 4 -0.58 -50.29 0.39
N SER A 5 -1.66 -49.84 -0.24
CA SER A 5 -1.72 -48.59 -0.99
C SER A 5 -1.95 -47.44 -0.01
N LEU A 6 -0.99 -46.52 0.12
CA LEU A 6 -1.19 -45.23 0.81
C LEU A 6 -1.79 -44.23 -0.20
N LEU A 7 -3.01 -43.78 0.06
CA LEU A 7 -3.61 -42.61 -0.60
C LEU A 7 -3.15 -41.35 0.16
N ALA A 8 -2.31 -40.54 -0.47
CA ALA A 8 -1.95 -39.22 0.02
C ALA A 8 -3.04 -38.21 -0.38
N SER A 9 -3.78 -37.71 0.61
CA SER A 9 -4.79 -36.68 0.43
C SER A 9 -4.09 -35.31 0.32
N PHE A 10 -4.04 -34.74 -0.87
CA PHE A 10 -3.61 -33.36 -1.08
C PHE A 10 -4.74 -32.41 -0.66
N ILE A 11 -4.54 -31.70 0.44
CA ILE A 11 -5.40 -30.57 0.83
C ILE A 11 -4.94 -29.37 0.01
N PHE A 12 -5.73 -28.98 -0.99
CA PHE A 12 -5.58 -27.68 -1.66
C PHE A 12 -6.07 -26.58 -0.72
N ALA A 13 -5.14 -25.80 -0.16
CA ALA A 13 -5.47 -24.52 0.45
C ALA A 13 -5.83 -23.55 -0.69
N GLY A 14 -7.07 -23.06 -0.71
CA GLY A 14 -7.51 -22.07 -1.67
C GLY A 14 -6.79 -20.74 -1.46
N LEU A 15 -6.14 -20.24 -2.52
CA LEU A 15 -5.61 -18.88 -2.56
C LEU A 15 -6.78 -17.91 -2.63
N SER A 16 -6.95 -17.06 -1.61
CA SER A 16 -7.88 -15.94 -1.67
C SER A 16 -7.37 -14.94 -2.70
N VAL A 17 -8.18 -14.66 -3.71
CA VAL A 17 -7.94 -13.59 -4.68
C VAL A 17 -8.00 -12.25 -3.93
N GLY A 18 -6.86 -11.57 -3.81
CA GLY A 18 -6.84 -10.18 -3.37
C GLY A 18 -7.44 -9.32 -4.48
N ASN A 19 -8.48 -8.55 -4.18
CA ASN A 19 -8.99 -7.53 -5.09
C ASN A 19 -8.21 -6.23 -4.89
N PRO A 20 -8.08 -5.38 -5.94
CA PRO A 20 -7.48 -4.07 -5.79
C PRO A 20 -8.31 -3.27 -4.79
N VAL A 21 -7.66 -2.76 -3.75
CA VAL A 21 -8.33 -1.87 -2.81
C VAL A 21 -8.26 -0.46 -3.37
N ILE A 22 -9.31 0.04 -4.00
CA ILE A 22 -9.32 1.46 -4.40
C ILE A 22 -9.48 2.33 -3.14
N VAL A 23 -8.91 3.53 -3.10
CA VAL A 23 -9.03 4.42 -1.92
C VAL A 23 -10.50 4.67 -1.55
N GLU A 24 -11.40 4.68 -2.55
CA GLU A 24 -12.85 4.76 -2.36
C GLU A 24 -13.44 3.54 -1.62
N ASP A 25 -12.83 2.36 -1.73
CA ASP A 25 -13.23 1.13 -1.03
C ASP A 25 -12.60 1.03 0.39
N ILE A 26 -11.49 1.74 0.65
CA ILE A 26 -10.89 1.86 1.99
C ILE A 26 -11.75 2.75 2.90
N CYS A 27 -12.31 3.82 2.33
CA CYS A 27 -13.12 4.77 3.05
C CYS A 27 -14.62 4.44 2.91
N LYS A 28 -15.26 3.86 3.95
CA LYS A 28 -16.74 3.84 4.01
C LYS A 28 -17.27 5.20 4.47
N GLY A 29 -17.25 6.20 3.60
CA GLY A 29 -17.72 7.55 3.91
C GLY A 29 -17.02 8.61 3.07
N SER A 30 -16.95 9.84 3.58
CA SER A 30 -16.27 10.92 2.86
C SER A 30 -14.76 10.68 2.90
N LYS A 31 -14.13 10.73 1.72
CA LYS A 31 -12.68 10.89 1.59
C LYS A 31 -12.36 12.36 1.86
N ILE A 32 -11.58 12.66 2.90
CA ILE A 32 -11.09 14.02 3.13
C ILE A 32 -9.61 14.05 2.76
N VAL A 33 -9.29 14.82 1.73
CA VAL A 33 -7.90 15.15 1.38
C VAL A 33 -7.45 16.27 2.31
N THR A 34 -6.56 15.95 3.24
CA THR A 34 -6.09 16.92 4.26
C THR A 34 -4.93 17.75 3.78
N SER A 35 -4.15 17.24 2.83
CA SER A 35 -3.17 18.03 2.11
C SER A 35 -2.91 17.47 0.72
N THR A 36 -2.60 18.36 -0.21
CA THR A 36 -2.16 18.04 -1.57
C THR A 36 -0.85 18.76 -1.84
N GLN A 37 0.12 18.04 -2.39
CA GLN A 37 1.42 18.56 -2.79
C GLN A 37 1.82 17.94 -4.13
N PHE A 38 2.76 18.58 -4.81
CA PHE A 38 3.38 18.02 -6.01
C PHE A 38 4.87 17.82 -5.77
N ILE A 39 5.32 16.59 -5.95
CA ILE A 39 6.69 16.15 -5.63
C ILE A 39 7.44 15.69 -6.89
N GLY A 40 8.73 15.38 -6.71
CA GLY A 40 9.66 15.04 -7.79
C GLY A 40 10.37 16.26 -8.37
N VAL A 41 11.35 15.99 -9.24
CA VAL A 41 12.15 17.03 -9.92
C VAL A 41 11.23 18.00 -10.67
N ASP A 42 10.29 17.45 -11.43
CA ASP A 42 9.37 18.22 -12.28
C ASP A 42 8.09 18.68 -11.56
N LYS A 43 7.93 18.32 -10.27
CA LYS A 43 6.71 18.58 -9.49
C LYS A 43 5.43 18.14 -10.21
N ASN A 44 5.46 16.95 -10.78
CA ASN A 44 4.38 16.37 -11.59
C ASN A 44 3.68 15.20 -10.89
N VAL A 45 4.26 14.64 -9.82
CA VAL A 45 3.63 13.57 -9.03
C VAL A 45 2.78 14.19 -7.93
N LYS A 46 1.46 13.96 -8.00
CA LYS A 46 0.53 14.44 -6.98
C LYS A 46 0.61 13.54 -5.75
N LEU A 47 0.91 14.14 -4.60
CA LEU A 47 0.94 13.51 -3.29
C LEU A 47 -0.24 14.03 -2.46
N GLU A 48 -1.04 13.13 -1.90
CA GLU A 48 -2.20 13.45 -1.06
C GLU A 48 -2.10 12.72 0.28
N HIS A 49 -2.32 13.46 1.37
CA HIS A 49 -2.68 12.84 2.65
C HIS A 49 -4.20 12.71 2.73
N ILE A 50 -4.67 11.52 3.06
CA ILE A 50 -6.08 11.17 2.99
C ILE A 50 -6.54 10.63 4.34
N THR A 51 -7.71 11.12 4.74
CA THR A 51 -8.50 10.66 5.89
C THR A 51 -9.73 9.92 5.39
N CYS A 52 -10.04 8.79 6.02
CA CYS A 52 -11.35 8.17 5.92
C CYS A 52 -12.17 8.47 7.18
N ASP A 53 -13.43 8.88 7.03
CA ASP A 53 -14.36 9.05 8.17
C ASP A 53 -14.67 7.73 8.89
N VAL A 54 -14.71 6.62 8.15
CA VAL A 54 -14.84 5.24 8.67
C VAL A 54 -13.96 4.31 7.84
N ILE A 55 -13.02 3.60 8.49
CA ILE A 55 -12.25 2.51 7.89
C ILE A 55 -13.02 1.23 8.20
N THR A 56 -13.19 0.34 7.22
CA THR A 56 -13.82 -0.98 7.43
C THR A 56 -12.94 -1.90 8.26
N ASP A 57 -13.01 -1.73 9.58
CA ASP A 57 -12.95 -2.82 10.54
C ASP A 57 -13.67 -2.38 11.81
N GLU A 58 -14.76 -3.08 12.13
CA GLU A 58 -15.54 -2.93 13.36
C GLU A 58 -14.71 -3.25 14.63
N ALA A 59 -13.41 -3.55 14.48
CA ALA A 59 -12.44 -3.67 15.56
C ALA A 59 -11.77 -2.33 15.96
N ALA A 60 -11.85 -1.27 15.15
CA ALA A 60 -11.17 0.00 15.44
C ALA A 60 -11.99 0.95 16.36
N ILE A 61 -13.28 0.68 16.58
CA ILE A 61 -14.18 1.54 17.35
C ILE A 61 -14.53 0.90 18.71
N GLN A 62 -13.52 0.58 19.52
CA GLN A 62 -13.73 0.25 20.95
C GLN A 62 -12.72 0.89 21.91
N HIS A 63 -11.71 1.62 21.41
CA HIS A 63 -10.76 2.31 22.30
C HIS A 63 -10.73 3.80 21.96
N GLY A 64 -11.45 4.55 22.78
CA GLY A 64 -11.79 5.95 22.59
C GLY A 64 -10.61 6.85 22.20
N ALA A 65 -10.92 7.80 21.33
CA ALA A 65 -10.16 9.01 21.10
C ALA A 65 -10.13 9.85 22.39
N LEU A 66 -9.28 9.44 23.34
CA LEU A 66 -8.88 10.22 24.50
C LEU A 66 -7.36 10.32 24.45
N LEU A 67 -6.89 11.45 23.93
CA LEU A 67 -5.55 12.01 24.14
C LEU A 67 -4.46 10.94 24.42
N GLN A 68 -4.17 10.05 23.46
CA GLN A 68 -2.97 9.23 23.58
C GLN A 68 -1.75 10.17 23.57
N PRO A 69 -0.74 9.94 24.45
CA PRO A 69 0.56 10.59 24.32
C PRO A 69 1.04 10.47 22.88
N ARG A 70 1.64 11.52 22.31
CA ARG A 70 2.22 11.48 20.97
C ARG A 70 3.28 10.38 20.93
N GLN A 71 2.88 9.17 20.54
CA GLN A 71 3.79 8.03 20.42
C GLN A 71 4.79 8.36 19.32
N ALA A 72 6.07 8.12 19.59
CA ALA A 72 7.09 8.22 18.56
C ALA A 72 6.69 7.29 17.41
N PRO A 73 6.80 7.73 16.14
CA PRO A 73 6.51 6.87 15.01
C PRO A 73 7.37 5.60 15.08
N ALA A 74 6.75 4.44 14.94
CA ALA A 74 7.50 3.20 14.82
C ALA A 74 8.14 3.14 13.43
N ASP A 75 9.46 2.94 13.40
CA ASP A 75 10.20 2.77 12.14
C ASP A 75 9.94 1.38 11.56
N VAL A 76 9.51 1.35 10.30
CA VAL A 76 9.24 0.13 9.53
C VAL A 76 10.03 0.09 8.22
N CYS A 77 11.09 0.90 8.11
CA CYS A 77 12.05 0.80 7.01
C CYS A 77 12.70 -0.60 6.95
N GLY A 78 12.84 -1.15 5.74
CA GLY A 78 13.45 -2.45 5.49
C GLY A 78 12.60 -3.65 5.91
N ASP A 79 11.41 -3.43 6.48
CA ASP A 79 10.49 -4.51 6.83
C ASP A 79 10.08 -5.30 5.58
N THR A 80 10.04 -6.62 5.72
CA THR A 80 9.59 -7.50 4.64
C THR A 80 8.07 -7.45 4.49
N CYS A 81 7.59 -7.60 3.27
CA CYS A 81 6.18 -7.69 2.96
C CYS A 81 5.90 -8.80 1.93
N THR A 82 4.67 -9.30 1.92
CA THR A 82 4.22 -10.30 0.95
C THR A 82 3.52 -9.61 -0.21
N THR A 83 4.04 -9.78 -1.42
CA THR A 83 3.43 -9.23 -2.62
C THR A 83 2.27 -10.09 -3.11
N ILE A 84 1.14 -9.45 -3.39
CA ILE A 84 -0.08 -10.06 -3.92
C ILE A 84 -0.50 -9.25 -5.15
N CYS A 85 -0.58 -9.91 -6.32
CA CYS A 85 -1.13 -9.29 -7.52
C CYS A 85 -2.65 -9.52 -7.59
N PHE A 86 -3.37 -8.50 -8.03
CA PHE A 86 -4.82 -8.54 -8.16
C PHE A 86 -5.22 -9.23 -9.47
N THR A 87 -5.32 -10.56 -9.43
CA THR A 87 -5.63 -11.41 -10.58
C THR A 87 -6.86 -12.27 -10.32
N PRO A 88 -7.67 -12.61 -11.34
CA PRO A 88 -7.62 -12.13 -12.73
C PRO A 88 -8.37 -10.81 -12.88
N SER A 89 -7.77 -9.81 -13.52
CA SER A 89 -8.47 -8.54 -13.77
C SER A 89 -7.94 -7.73 -14.96
N GLY A 90 -6.68 -7.93 -15.38
CA GLY A 90 -6.07 -7.16 -16.48
C GLY A 90 -6.06 -5.63 -16.23
N GLY A 91 -5.56 -4.87 -17.20
CA GLY A 91 -5.63 -3.40 -17.16
C GLY A 91 -4.83 -2.71 -16.05
N GLY A 92 -3.79 -3.35 -15.51
CA GLY A 92 -2.88 -2.73 -14.55
C GLY A 92 -2.15 -1.49 -15.12
N PRO A 93 -1.51 -0.68 -14.26
CA PRO A 93 -0.91 0.59 -14.64
C PRO A 93 0.28 0.40 -15.60
N ASP A 94 0.62 1.44 -16.36
CA ASP A 94 1.88 1.47 -17.12
C ASP A 94 3.07 1.52 -16.14
N PRO A 95 4.00 0.56 -16.16
CA PRO A 95 5.16 0.57 -15.28
C PRO A 95 6.03 1.83 -15.44
N ASN A 96 6.07 2.44 -16.61
CA ASN A 96 6.83 3.67 -16.84
C ASN A 96 6.21 4.86 -16.09
N ASP A 97 4.88 4.93 -16.00
CA ASP A 97 4.20 5.96 -15.20
C ASP A 97 4.47 5.77 -13.71
N CYS A 98 4.46 4.50 -13.24
CA CYS A 98 4.82 4.19 -11.86
C CYS A 98 6.30 4.49 -11.55
N HIS A 99 7.19 4.34 -12.53
CA HIS A 99 8.60 4.69 -12.37
C HIS A 99 8.79 6.18 -12.05
N ILE A 100 7.98 7.07 -12.64
CA ILE A 100 8.00 8.50 -12.32
C ILE A 100 7.64 8.77 -10.85
N ILE A 101 6.69 8.00 -10.29
CA ILE A 101 6.37 8.06 -8.85
C ILE A 101 7.57 7.61 -8.00
N ALA A 102 8.22 6.50 -8.38
CA ALA A 102 9.39 5.98 -7.69
C ALA A 102 10.56 6.98 -7.70
N ASP A 103 10.83 7.62 -8.84
CA ASP A 103 11.85 8.65 -8.97
C ASP A 103 11.52 9.91 -8.15
N ALA A 104 10.26 10.31 -8.10
CA ALA A 104 9.84 11.41 -7.25
C ALA A 104 10.08 11.13 -5.76
N LEU A 105 9.82 9.90 -5.31
CA LEU A 105 10.11 9.45 -3.95
C LEU A 105 11.63 9.46 -3.66
N ARG A 106 12.45 8.95 -4.59
CA ARG A 106 13.92 8.98 -4.46
C ARG A 106 14.46 10.41 -4.41
N PHE A 107 13.94 11.30 -5.25
CA PHE A 107 14.31 12.71 -5.23
C PHE A 107 13.97 13.35 -3.88
N GLN A 108 12.75 13.11 -3.34
CA GLN A 108 12.36 13.59 -2.01
C GLN A 108 13.25 13.03 -0.91
N SER A 109 13.68 11.77 -1.02
CA SER A 109 14.61 11.13 -0.08
C SER A 109 15.94 11.88 0.03
N GLN A 110 16.45 12.37 -1.09
CA GLN A 110 17.75 13.06 -1.17
C GLN A 110 17.67 14.54 -0.81
N ASN A 111 16.52 15.19 -1.07
CA ASN A 111 16.40 16.65 -1.02
C ASN A 111 15.57 17.18 0.14
N ILE A 112 14.69 16.35 0.74
CA ILE A 112 13.79 16.77 1.81
C ILE A 112 14.05 15.97 3.09
N ALA A 113 13.78 14.67 3.05
CA ALA A 113 14.02 13.75 4.17
C ALA A 113 13.95 12.30 3.68
N PRO A 114 14.79 11.40 4.22
CA PRO A 114 14.83 10.00 3.78
C PRO A 114 13.57 9.21 4.15
N VAL A 115 12.87 9.64 5.19
CA VAL A 115 11.66 8.99 5.72
C VAL A 115 10.46 9.93 5.69
N PHE A 116 9.27 9.34 5.72
CA PHE A 116 8.01 10.06 5.93
C PHE A 116 7.20 9.38 7.04
N THR A 117 6.35 10.15 7.71
CA THR A 117 5.45 9.62 8.74
C THR A 117 4.03 9.54 8.22
N VAL A 118 3.39 8.39 8.39
CA VAL A 118 1.95 8.21 8.20
C VAL A 118 1.32 8.00 9.56
N THR A 119 0.44 8.92 9.96
CA THR A 119 -0.26 8.83 11.25
C THR A 119 -1.25 7.68 11.26
N ASN A 120 -1.70 7.28 12.45
CA ASN A 120 -2.83 6.36 12.61
C ASN A 120 -4.15 7.14 12.65
N GLY A 121 -5.28 6.46 12.47
CA GLY A 121 -6.61 7.08 12.54
C GLY A 121 -6.90 7.98 11.35
N THR A 122 -7.18 9.26 11.58
CA THR A 122 -7.75 10.18 10.58
C THR A 122 -6.74 10.75 9.57
N ASN A 123 -5.56 10.17 9.35
CA ASN A 123 -4.60 10.61 8.32
C ASN A 123 -3.64 9.46 8.00
N ASN A 124 -4.22 8.30 7.76
CA ASN A 124 -3.50 7.04 7.70
C ASN A 124 -3.22 6.56 6.28
N ILE A 125 -3.56 7.37 5.27
CA ILE A 125 -3.28 7.09 3.86
C ILE A 125 -2.38 8.18 3.30
N LEU A 126 -1.29 7.76 2.65
CA LEU A 126 -0.49 8.59 1.76
C LEU A 126 -0.66 8.07 0.33
N SER A 127 -1.24 8.88 -0.56
CA SER A 127 -1.44 8.53 -1.97
C SER A 127 -0.50 9.32 -2.87
N LEU A 128 0.03 8.66 -3.89
CA LEU A 128 0.83 9.23 -4.97
C LEU A 128 0.19 8.85 -6.30
N SER A 129 0.01 9.81 -7.20
CA SER A 129 -0.58 9.55 -8.51
C SER A 129 0.13 10.31 -9.61
N PHE A 130 0.37 9.63 -10.73
CA PHE A 130 0.90 10.19 -11.96
C PHE A 130 0.36 9.41 -13.16
N ALA A 131 -0.26 10.11 -14.12
CA ALA A 131 -0.84 9.52 -15.32
C ALA A 131 -1.70 8.27 -15.00
N THR A 132 -1.30 7.09 -15.49
CA THR A 132 -2.06 5.84 -15.28
C THR A 132 -1.80 5.16 -13.95
N CYS A 133 -0.81 5.61 -13.18
CA CYS A 133 -0.35 4.93 -11.97
C CYS A 133 -0.82 5.67 -10.72
N THR A 134 -1.43 4.91 -9.80
CA THR A 134 -1.66 5.34 -8.42
C THR A 134 -0.99 4.35 -7.48
N SER A 135 -0.25 4.86 -6.50
CA SER A 135 0.31 4.08 -5.43
C SER A 135 0.00 4.72 -4.08
N PHE A 136 -0.27 3.91 -3.06
CA PHE A 136 -0.53 4.45 -1.73
C PHE A 136 0.04 3.57 -0.63
N PHE A 137 0.35 4.20 0.49
CA PHE A 137 0.70 3.56 1.75
C PHE A 137 -0.47 3.71 2.71
N LEU A 138 -0.97 2.59 3.25
CA LEU A 138 -1.98 2.59 4.32
C LEU A 138 -1.33 2.17 5.65
N ASN A 139 -1.50 3.01 6.68
CA ASN A 139 -1.20 2.67 8.06
C ASN A 139 -2.45 2.11 8.75
N GLN A 140 -2.39 0.85 9.17
CA GLN A 140 -3.42 0.16 9.95
C GLN A 140 -2.99 -0.08 11.41
N ALA A 141 -1.78 0.36 11.78
CA ALA A 141 -1.29 0.28 13.14
C ALA A 141 -2.07 1.23 14.08
N THR A 142 -2.02 0.92 15.37
CA THR A 142 -2.54 1.80 16.43
C THR A 142 -1.61 2.98 16.73
N THR A 143 -0.47 3.09 16.04
CA THR A 143 0.55 4.13 16.24
C THR A 143 0.97 4.73 14.90
N PRO A 144 1.52 5.95 14.85
CA PRO A 144 2.16 6.46 13.65
C PRO A 144 3.30 5.53 13.20
N LEU A 145 3.49 5.43 11.88
CA LEU A 145 4.59 4.67 11.28
C LEU A 145 5.52 5.64 10.53
N SER A 146 6.82 5.38 10.61
CA SER A 146 7.84 6.01 9.78
C SER A 146 8.28 5.02 8.71
N TYR A 147 8.26 5.40 7.44
CA TYR A 147 8.67 4.54 6.35
C TYR A 147 9.65 5.24 5.40
N CYS A 148 10.55 4.44 4.83
CA CYS A 148 11.61 4.92 3.97
C CYS A 148 11.07 5.21 2.57
N ARG A 149 11.39 6.41 2.05
CA ARG A 149 10.97 6.80 0.70
C ARG A 149 11.60 5.91 -0.37
N THR A 150 12.85 5.50 -0.16
CA THR A 150 13.57 4.57 -1.04
C THR A 150 12.94 3.18 -1.08
N ASP A 151 12.41 2.71 0.05
CA ASP A 151 11.78 1.40 0.14
C ASP A 151 10.42 1.43 -0.54
N PHE A 152 9.65 2.51 -0.31
CA PHE A 152 8.42 2.75 -1.05
C PHE A 152 8.70 2.83 -2.57
N ALA A 153 9.69 3.61 -3.00
CA ALA A 153 10.08 3.68 -4.42
C ALA A 153 10.43 2.30 -5.00
N SER A 154 11.18 1.49 -4.24
CA SER A 154 11.57 0.14 -4.66
C SER A 154 10.38 -0.81 -4.77
N LEU A 155 9.40 -0.69 -3.88
CA LEU A 155 8.15 -1.44 -3.97
C LEU A 155 7.32 -1.01 -5.18
N VAL A 156 7.25 0.28 -5.50
CA VAL A 156 6.54 0.77 -6.70
C VAL A 156 7.17 0.19 -7.97
N ASP A 157 8.50 0.29 -8.10
CA ASP A 157 9.25 -0.25 -9.24
C ASP A 157 9.23 -1.79 -9.30
N PHE A 158 8.97 -2.47 -8.19
CA PHE A 158 8.82 -3.92 -8.16
C PHE A 158 7.41 -4.36 -8.52
N ILE A 159 6.38 -3.79 -7.88
CA ILE A 159 4.99 -4.22 -8.05
C ILE A 159 4.49 -3.88 -9.45
N ALA A 160 4.77 -2.69 -9.97
CA ALA A 160 4.23 -2.23 -11.25
C ALA A 160 4.54 -3.17 -12.43
N PRO A 161 5.80 -3.55 -12.71
CA PRO A 161 6.09 -4.45 -13.83
C PRO A 161 5.69 -5.92 -13.59
N ASN A 162 5.51 -6.33 -12.32
CA ASN A 162 5.19 -7.72 -11.94
C ASN A 162 3.70 -7.97 -11.71
N CYS A 163 2.89 -6.91 -11.55
CA CYS A 163 1.45 -6.98 -11.34
C CYS A 163 0.70 -6.05 -12.33
N GLN A 164 1.12 -6.00 -13.59
CA GLN A 164 0.47 -5.20 -14.65
C GLN A 164 -0.42 -6.08 -15.56
N ALA A 165 -0.97 -5.45 -16.60
CA ALA A 165 -1.82 -6.11 -17.59
C ALA A 165 -1.18 -7.36 -18.24
N THR A 166 0.15 -7.37 -18.45
CA THR A 166 0.85 -8.53 -19.02
C THR A 166 0.87 -9.76 -18.11
N GLN A 167 0.66 -9.58 -16.80
CA GLN A 167 0.45 -10.66 -15.82
C GLN A 167 -1.04 -10.93 -15.55
N ASN A 168 -1.94 -10.40 -16.38
CA ASN A 168 -3.39 -10.45 -16.16
C ASN A 168 -3.83 -9.83 -14.81
N ALA A 169 -3.07 -8.84 -14.33
CA ALA A 169 -3.29 -8.18 -13.06
C ALA A 169 -3.72 -6.72 -13.24
N HIS A 170 -4.43 -6.18 -12.26
CA HIS A 170 -4.87 -4.77 -12.20
C HIS A 170 -4.01 -3.89 -11.27
N GLY A 171 -2.78 -4.33 -11.01
CA GLY A 171 -1.96 -3.86 -9.91
C GLY A 171 -1.74 -4.94 -8.86
N GLY A 172 -1.13 -4.53 -7.76
CA GLY A 172 -0.87 -5.40 -6.63
C GLY A 172 -0.54 -4.61 -5.38
N LEU A 173 -0.37 -5.32 -4.28
CA LEU A 173 0.03 -4.74 -3.01
C LEU A 173 1.12 -5.57 -2.33
N CYS A 174 1.80 -4.95 -1.37
CA CYS A 174 2.75 -5.60 -0.48
C CYS A 174 2.27 -5.38 0.96
N VAL A 175 1.81 -6.44 1.62
CA VAL A 175 1.35 -6.38 3.02
C VAL A 175 2.49 -6.73 3.95
N ALA A 176 2.72 -5.90 4.96
CA ALA A 176 3.66 -6.20 6.04
C ALA A 176 3.40 -7.57 6.66
N THR A 177 4.44 -8.26 7.13
CA THR A 177 4.28 -9.58 7.76
C THR A 177 3.35 -9.56 8.98
N ASP A 178 3.30 -8.43 9.70
CA ASP A 178 2.43 -8.22 10.85
C ASP A 178 1.07 -7.58 10.51
N GLY A 179 0.80 -7.34 9.22
CA GLY A 179 -0.44 -6.76 8.72
C GLY A 179 -0.68 -5.30 9.12
N ARG A 180 0.30 -4.59 9.70
CA ARG A 180 0.09 -3.22 10.19
C ARG A 180 0.15 -2.14 9.12
N TRP A 181 0.68 -2.46 7.95
CA TRP A 181 0.73 -1.55 6.83
C TRP A 181 0.73 -2.31 5.51
N PHE A 182 0.35 -1.62 4.44
CA PHE A 182 0.62 -2.10 3.09
C PHE A 182 0.91 -0.97 2.13
N VAL A 183 1.67 -1.29 1.08
CA VAL A 183 1.86 -0.45 -0.10
C VAL A 183 1.09 -1.08 -1.25
N GLN A 184 0.29 -0.31 -1.96
CA GLN A 184 -0.43 -0.77 -3.14
C GLN A 184 -0.03 0.05 -4.36
N VAL A 185 -0.04 -0.58 -5.53
CA VAL A 185 0.11 0.02 -6.85
C VAL A 185 -1.04 -0.47 -7.72
N GLN A 186 -1.70 0.44 -8.41
CA GLN A 186 -2.86 0.13 -9.24
C GLN A 186 -3.00 1.12 -10.40
N HIS A 187 -3.88 0.77 -11.34
CA HIS A 187 -4.34 1.72 -12.34
C HIS A 187 -5.21 2.81 -11.70
N SER A 188 -5.06 4.05 -12.17
CA SER A 188 -5.81 5.24 -11.73
C SER A 188 -7.27 5.22 -12.17
#